data_AF-A0A543J232-F1
#
_entry.id   AF-A0A543J232-F1
#
_cell.length_a   1.000
_cell.length_b   1.000
_cell.length_c   1.000
_cell.angle_alpha   90.00
_cell.angle_beta   90.00
_cell.angle_gamma   90.00
#
_symmetry.space_group_name_H-M   'P 1'
#
loop_
_entity.id
_entity.type
_entity.pdbx_description
1 polymer ?
#
loop_
_entity_poly.entity_id
_entity_poly.type
_entity_poly.pdbx_seq_one_letter_code
_entity_poly.pdbx_strand_id
1 'polypeptide(L)'
;MGRWGRFLAASVAVLMLPAGCGGADREGEIPAKAKVELPAESIIPPDGGASIPSAGFAALKECEAKMRAGEYRSLADSMDRKAEQAMPRSLAGSLGGRAERATPQTLAICRLCGGVAKINLGLVSEGLADLREAERLSEQLPQTVRTPLETLMFSGQVVGYAAEGDADGVRAALDKLSAVDPQAAERYAEKCAAVRPEGATLPCEAPEPEREPDSSPEDTGEPPSPDDTGPDVVTSPPSPEPPTDAPQSEGPVTEEPGERPPPGEAPPGEGPADGGRPGQEGD
;
A
#
# COMPACT_ATOMS: atom_id res chain seq x y z
N MET A 1 -83.43 9.34 -23.73
CA MET A 1 -82.49 8.33 -23.18
C MET A 1 -81.40 8.12 -24.23
N GLY A 2 -80.23 8.74 -24.11
CA GLY A 2 -78.95 8.18 -23.58
C GLY A 2 -77.85 8.65 -24.56
N ARG A 3 -76.85 9.46 -24.16
CA ARG A 3 -75.44 9.08 -23.84
C ARG A 3 -74.99 7.90 -24.71
N TRP A 4 -73.86 7.89 -25.43
CA TRP A 4 -72.43 8.00 -25.09
C TRP A 4 -71.71 8.34 -26.42
N GLY A 5 -70.51 8.90 -26.56
CA GLY A 5 -69.43 9.30 -25.68
C GLY A 5 -68.28 9.68 -26.63
N ARG A 6 -67.76 10.91 -26.49
CA ARG A 6 -66.60 11.41 -27.22
C ARG A 6 -65.35 10.66 -26.76
N PHE A 7 -64.51 10.20 -27.68
CA PHE A 7 -63.09 9.98 -27.41
C PHE A 7 -62.27 10.93 -28.28
N LEU A 8 -61.84 12.01 -27.64
CA LEU A 8 -60.71 12.82 -28.07
C LEU A 8 -59.46 11.98 -27.83
N ALA A 9 -58.76 11.60 -28.91
CA ALA A 9 -57.41 11.08 -28.80
C ALA A 9 -56.49 12.23 -28.36
N ALA A 10 -56.06 12.19 -27.10
CA ALA A 10 -55.00 13.05 -26.61
C ALA A 10 -53.67 12.55 -27.19
N SER A 11 -53.15 13.28 -28.17
CA SER A 11 -51.76 13.13 -28.61
C SER A 11 -50.85 13.55 -27.46
N VAL A 12 -50.27 12.56 -26.76
CA VAL A 12 -49.16 12.78 -25.84
C VAL A 12 -47.95 13.13 -26.69
N ALA A 13 -47.65 14.43 -26.78
CA ALA A 13 -46.37 14.90 -27.26
C ALA A 13 -45.32 14.51 -26.21
N VAL A 14 -44.62 13.39 -26.46
CA VAL A 14 -43.40 13.05 -25.74
C VAL A 14 -42.36 14.10 -26.15
N LEU A 15 -42.12 15.06 -25.26
CA LEU A 15 -40.93 15.90 -25.30
C LEU A 15 -39.72 14.97 -25.15
N MET A 16 -39.11 14.63 -26.28
CA MET A 16 -37.74 14.14 -26.32
C MET A 16 -36.85 15.26 -25.79
N LEU A 17 -36.58 15.26 -24.48
CA LEU A 17 -35.41 15.95 -23.98
C LEU A 17 -34.20 15.26 -24.63
N PRO A 18 -33.26 15.99 -25.25
CA PRO A 18 -31.96 15.41 -25.51
C PRO A 18 -31.39 15.03 -24.15
N ALA A 19 -31.30 13.74 -23.87
CA ALA A 19 -30.40 13.22 -22.88
C ALA A 19 -29.00 13.68 -23.30
N GLY A 20 -28.57 14.82 -22.76
CA GLY A 20 -27.18 15.24 -22.76
C GLY A 20 -26.40 14.29 -21.86
N CYS A 21 -26.20 13.05 -22.30
CA CYS A 21 -25.07 12.23 -21.89
C CYS A 21 -23.85 12.71 -22.69
N GLY A 22 -23.45 13.94 -22.41
CA GLY A 22 -22.22 14.55 -22.90
C GLY A 22 -21.34 14.89 -21.71
N GLY A 23 -20.94 13.86 -20.96
CA GLY A 23 -19.95 13.95 -19.90
C GLY A 23 -18.82 13.01 -20.28
N ALA A 24 -17.83 13.58 -20.97
CA ALA A 24 -16.68 12.90 -21.53
C ALA A 24 -16.08 11.83 -20.60
N ASP A 25 -15.77 10.68 -21.18
CA ASP A 25 -14.67 9.83 -20.78
C ASP A 25 -13.44 10.71 -20.50
N ARG A 26 -13.24 11.06 -19.23
CA ARG A 26 -11.95 11.48 -18.73
C ARG A 26 -11.53 10.40 -17.73
N GLU A 27 -11.20 9.23 -18.26
CA GLU A 27 -10.02 8.52 -17.73
C GLU A 27 -8.84 9.48 -17.91
N GLY A 28 -8.72 10.40 -16.95
CA GLY A 28 -7.72 11.43 -16.93
C GLY A 28 -6.43 10.78 -16.46
N GLU A 29 -5.53 10.49 -17.40
CA GLU A 29 -4.18 10.06 -17.04
C GLU A 29 -3.60 11.06 -16.03
N ILE A 30 -3.11 10.56 -14.89
CA ILE A 30 -2.45 11.40 -13.91
C ILE A 30 -1.23 12.04 -14.58
N PRO A 31 -1.13 13.39 -14.59
CA PRO A 31 -0.04 14.08 -15.25
C PRO A 31 1.29 13.62 -14.65
N ALA A 32 2.32 13.47 -15.48
CA ALA A 32 3.61 12.91 -15.07
C ALA A 32 4.18 13.56 -13.79
N LYS A 33 4.03 14.88 -13.64
CA LYS A 33 4.48 15.65 -12.46
C LYS A 33 3.78 15.28 -11.14
N ALA A 34 2.61 14.65 -11.20
CA ALA A 34 1.81 14.25 -10.05
C ALA A 34 1.78 12.73 -9.86
N LYS A 35 2.49 11.96 -10.69
CA LYS A 35 2.61 10.51 -10.48
C LYS A 35 3.25 10.23 -9.13
N VAL A 36 2.76 9.17 -8.51
CA VAL A 36 3.28 8.62 -7.26
C VAL A 36 4.58 7.92 -7.57
N GLU A 37 5.62 8.30 -6.84
CA GLU A 37 6.97 7.77 -6.95
C GLU A 37 7.27 6.93 -5.72
N LEU A 38 8.21 5.99 -5.88
CA LEU A 38 8.76 5.27 -4.74
C LEU A 38 9.43 6.24 -3.76
N PRO A 39 9.44 5.92 -2.45
CA PRO A 39 10.28 6.64 -1.50
C PRO A 39 11.75 6.59 -1.94
N ALA A 40 12.54 7.56 -1.46
CA ALA A 40 13.97 7.64 -1.79
C ALA A 40 14.75 6.41 -1.31
N GLU A 41 14.33 5.86 -0.16
CA GLU A 41 14.82 4.59 0.35
C GLU A 41 14.14 3.41 -0.35
N SER A 42 14.86 2.31 -0.48
CA SER A 42 14.31 1.09 -1.07
C SER A 42 13.15 0.56 -0.22
N ILE A 43 12.10 0.08 -0.89
CA ILE A 43 11.01 -0.65 -0.23
C ILE A 43 11.39 -2.13 0.02
N ILE A 44 12.59 -2.54 -0.41
CA ILE A 44 13.16 -3.85 -0.17
C ILE A 44 14.02 -3.77 1.10
N PRO A 45 13.72 -4.56 2.14
CA PRO A 45 14.47 -4.49 3.37
C PRO A 45 15.88 -5.07 3.18
N PRO A 46 16.89 -4.53 3.89
CA PRO A 46 18.30 -4.89 3.70
C PRO A 46 18.63 -6.33 4.14
N ASP A 47 17.79 -6.93 4.98
CA ASP A 47 17.89 -8.32 5.43
C ASP A 47 17.40 -9.34 4.38
N GLY A 48 17.00 -8.87 3.19
CA GLY A 48 16.47 -9.73 2.14
C GLY A 48 15.05 -10.24 2.42
N GLY A 49 14.33 -9.64 3.39
CA GLY A 49 12.95 -9.95 3.67
C GLY A 49 12.75 -11.21 4.49
N ALA A 50 13.68 -11.54 5.39
CA ALA A 50 13.61 -12.74 6.23
C ALA A 50 12.32 -12.83 7.09
N SER A 51 11.70 -11.68 7.38
CA SER A 51 10.44 -11.54 8.11
C SER A 51 9.19 -11.46 7.22
N ILE A 52 9.36 -11.54 5.89
CA ILE A 52 8.30 -11.36 4.90
C ILE A 52 8.02 -12.70 4.22
N PRO A 53 6.75 -13.14 4.10
CA PRO A 53 6.40 -14.32 3.32
C PRO A 53 6.97 -14.25 1.90
N SER A 54 7.41 -15.38 1.36
CA SER A 54 8.16 -15.41 0.08
C SER A 54 7.38 -14.75 -1.06
N ALA A 55 6.06 -14.99 -1.10
CA ALA A 55 5.14 -14.36 -2.04
C ALA A 55 5.05 -12.83 -1.87
N GLY A 56 4.98 -12.34 -0.62
CA GLY A 56 4.98 -10.91 -0.30
C GLY A 56 6.30 -10.25 -0.67
N PHE A 57 7.43 -10.88 -0.39
CA PHE A 57 8.75 -10.37 -0.78
C PHE A 57 8.92 -10.33 -2.30
N ALA A 58 8.45 -11.34 -3.02
CA ALA A 58 8.43 -11.32 -4.48
C ALA A 58 7.56 -10.19 -5.03
N ALA A 59 6.41 -9.91 -4.41
CA ALA A 59 5.56 -8.78 -4.77
C ALA A 59 6.25 -7.44 -4.54
N LEU A 60 6.98 -7.26 -3.42
CA LEU A 60 7.76 -6.04 -3.16
C LEU A 60 8.83 -5.80 -4.22
N LYS A 61 9.62 -6.83 -4.57
CA LYS A 61 10.65 -6.70 -5.61
C LYS A 61 10.07 -6.32 -6.96
N GLU A 62 8.95 -6.94 -7.33
CA GLU A 62 8.26 -6.63 -8.58
C GLU A 62 7.69 -5.21 -8.57
N CYS A 63 7.10 -4.79 -7.45
CA CYS A 63 6.60 -3.44 -7.22
C CYS A 63 7.70 -2.41 -7.40
N GLU A 64 8.84 -2.59 -6.72
CA GLU A 64 9.97 -1.68 -6.82
C GLU A 64 10.50 -1.58 -8.26
N ALA A 65 10.74 -2.73 -8.91
CA ALA A 65 11.28 -2.79 -10.26
C ALA A 65 10.34 -2.11 -11.28
N LYS A 66 9.05 -2.45 -11.26
CA LYS A 66 8.08 -1.94 -12.23
C LYS A 66 7.69 -0.49 -11.98
N MET A 67 7.62 -0.04 -10.73
CA MET A 67 7.41 1.38 -10.42
C MET A 67 8.56 2.24 -10.95
N ARG A 68 9.83 1.82 -10.77
CA ARG A 68 10.98 2.53 -11.33
C ARG A 68 11.01 2.52 -12.87
N ALA A 69 10.56 1.43 -13.48
CA ALA A 69 10.47 1.30 -14.93
C ALA A 69 9.25 2.03 -15.54
N GLY A 70 8.32 2.53 -14.72
CA GLY A 70 7.06 3.12 -15.20
C GLY A 70 6.08 2.11 -15.79
N GLU A 71 6.24 0.81 -15.51
CA GLU A 71 5.43 -0.28 -16.05
C GLU A 71 4.13 -0.49 -15.24
N TYR A 72 3.36 0.58 -15.01
CA TYR A 72 2.23 0.56 -14.07
C TYR A 72 1.14 -0.45 -14.44
N ARG A 73 0.81 -0.58 -15.73
CA ARG A 73 -0.21 -1.55 -16.19
C ARG A 73 0.19 -2.99 -15.89
N SER A 74 1.43 -3.34 -16.23
CA SER A 74 2.02 -4.65 -15.95
C SER A 74 2.12 -4.93 -14.44
N LEU A 75 2.34 -3.89 -13.64
CA LEU A 75 2.35 -4.01 -12.18
C LEU A 75 0.95 -4.25 -11.61
N ALA A 76 -0.03 -3.42 -11.99
CA ALA A 76 -1.42 -3.54 -11.55
C ALA A 76 -1.98 -4.94 -11.84
N ASP A 77 -1.89 -5.40 -13.10
CA ASP A 77 -2.39 -6.72 -13.51
C ASP A 77 -1.73 -7.86 -12.73
N SER A 78 -0.44 -7.73 -12.41
CA SER A 78 0.31 -8.75 -11.67
C SER A 78 -0.08 -8.77 -10.19
N MET A 79 -0.22 -7.58 -9.58
CA MET A 79 -0.63 -7.46 -8.18
C MET A 79 -2.07 -7.93 -7.96
N ASP A 80 -2.99 -7.67 -8.89
CA ASP A 80 -4.36 -8.20 -8.81
C ASP A 80 -4.37 -9.73 -8.81
N ARG A 81 -3.65 -10.36 -9.75
CA ARG A 81 -3.52 -11.83 -9.79
C ARG A 81 -2.92 -12.39 -8.49
N LYS A 82 -1.91 -11.74 -7.93
CA LYS A 82 -1.29 -12.17 -6.66
C LYS A 82 -2.22 -11.95 -5.48
N ALA A 83 -2.98 -10.85 -5.45
CA ALA A 83 -3.96 -10.56 -4.41
C ALA A 83 -5.10 -11.59 -4.41
N GLU A 84 -5.61 -11.98 -5.58
CA GLU A 84 -6.59 -13.06 -5.72
C GLU A 84 -6.06 -14.40 -5.22
N GLN A 85 -4.80 -14.71 -5.52
CA GLN A 85 -4.12 -15.91 -5.01
C GLN A 85 -3.86 -15.85 -3.51
N ALA A 86 -3.75 -14.63 -2.94
CA ALA A 86 -3.56 -14.36 -1.52
C ALA A 86 -4.87 -14.32 -0.72
N MET A 87 -6.04 -14.45 -1.35
CA MET A 87 -7.29 -14.61 -0.61
C MET A 87 -7.40 -16.05 -0.09
N PRO A 88 -7.78 -16.28 1.18
CA PRO A 88 -8.07 -17.62 1.65
C PRO A 88 -9.27 -18.15 0.86
N ARG A 89 -9.03 -19.11 -0.04
CA ARG A 89 -10.10 -19.86 -0.70
C ARG A 89 -10.90 -20.57 0.39
N SER A 90 -12.03 -20.01 0.78
CA SER A 90 -13.04 -20.79 1.47
C SER A 90 -13.54 -21.84 0.47
N LEU A 91 -13.43 -23.12 0.85
CA LEU A 91 -14.13 -24.25 0.23
C LEU A 91 -13.78 -24.60 -1.22
N ALA A 92 -12.65 -25.27 -1.43
CA ALA A 92 -12.61 -26.46 -2.29
C ALA A 92 -11.39 -27.29 -1.90
N GLY A 93 -11.65 -28.44 -1.30
CA GLY A 93 -10.61 -29.36 -0.87
C GLY A 93 -9.78 -29.91 -2.04
N SER A 94 -8.69 -30.56 -1.65
CA SER A 94 -7.94 -31.49 -2.48
C SER A 94 -7.19 -30.85 -3.65
N LEU A 95 -5.90 -30.61 -3.46
CA LEU A 95 -4.82 -31.12 -4.31
C LEU A 95 -3.48 -30.70 -3.70
N GLY A 96 -3.03 -31.51 -2.73
CA GLY A 96 -1.66 -31.97 -2.45
C GLY A 96 -0.39 -31.17 -2.79
N GLY A 97 -0.41 -29.86 -3.03
CA GLY A 97 0.77 -29.04 -3.18
C GLY A 97 0.93 -28.10 -2.00
N ARG A 98 2.14 -27.95 -1.45
CA ARG A 98 2.49 -26.83 -0.56
C ARG A 98 2.44 -25.52 -1.34
N ALA A 99 1.25 -25.07 -1.72
CA ALA A 99 1.06 -23.65 -1.99
C ALA A 99 1.21 -22.97 -0.62
N GLU A 100 2.29 -22.22 -0.45
CA GLU A 100 2.50 -21.34 0.70
C GLU A 100 1.20 -20.57 0.92
N ARG A 101 0.60 -20.69 2.11
CA ARG A 101 -0.69 -20.05 2.38
C ARG A 101 -0.50 -18.55 2.21
N ALA A 102 -1.11 -18.01 1.16
CA ALA A 102 -1.77 -16.72 1.13
C ALA A 102 -1.90 -16.07 2.53
N THR A 103 -1.11 -15.03 2.80
CA THR A 103 -1.13 -14.33 4.09
C THR A 103 -1.75 -12.94 3.97
N PRO A 104 -2.36 -12.41 5.04
CA PRO A 104 -2.80 -11.01 5.09
C PRO A 104 -1.69 -10.01 4.71
N GLN A 105 -0.43 -10.31 5.06
CA GLN A 105 0.73 -9.51 4.67
C GLN A 105 0.93 -9.46 3.16
N THR A 106 0.83 -10.62 2.50
CA THR A 106 0.96 -10.70 1.03
C THR A 106 -0.16 -9.92 0.35
N LEU A 107 -1.39 -10.05 0.86
CA LEU A 107 -2.54 -9.31 0.35
C LEU A 107 -2.36 -7.80 0.52
N ALA A 108 -1.92 -7.34 1.69
CA ALA A 108 -1.66 -5.92 1.97
C ALA A 108 -0.65 -5.32 0.98
N ILE A 109 0.50 -6.00 0.78
CA ILE A 109 1.54 -5.59 -0.16
C ILE A 109 0.99 -5.52 -1.59
N CYS A 110 0.25 -6.53 -2.03
CA CYS A 110 -0.30 -6.57 -3.39
C CYS A 110 -1.32 -5.45 -3.60
N ARG A 111 -2.25 -5.24 -2.66
CA ARG A 111 -3.25 -4.17 -2.74
C ARG A 111 -2.58 -2.80 -2.75
N LEU A 112 -1.57 -2.58 -1.92
CA LEU A 112 -0.83 -1.32 -1.90
C LEU A 112 -0.14 -1.03 -3.24
N CYS A 113 0.69 -1.96 -3.71
CA CYS A 113 1.45 -1.78 -4.94
C CYS A 113 0.55 -1.71 -6.20
N GLY A 114 -0.50 -2.53 -6.24
CA GLY A 114 -1.51 -2.50 -7.31
C GLY A 114 -2.30 -1.19 -7.28
N GLY A 115 -2.72 -0.75 -6.10
CA GLY A 115 -3.44 0.50 -5.89
C GLY A 115 -2.66 1.72 -6.38
N VAL A 116 -1.39 1.86 -5.98
CA VAL A 116 -0.53 2.95 -6.46
C VAL A 116 -0.34 2.90 -7.98
N ALA A 117 -0.13 1.70 -8.55
CA ALA A 117 0.00 1.55 -9.99
C ALA A 117 -1.28 2.00 -10.74
N LYS A 118 -2.46 1.65 -10.21
CA LYS A 118 -3.77 2.08 -10.73
C LYS A 118 -3.97 3.59 -10.64
N ILE A 119 -3.57 4.22 -9.52
CA ILE A 119 -3.55 5.68 -9.41
C ILE A 119 -2.70 6.28 -10.53
N ASN A 120 -1.47 5.80 -10.74
CA ASN A 120 -0.60 6.32 -11.80
C ASN A 120 -1.12 6.10 -13.24
N LEU A 121 -2.03 5.16 -13.45
CA LEU A 121 -2.73 4.93 -14.72
C LEU A 121 -3.97 5.81 -14.90
N GLY A 122 -4.40 6.55 -13.88
CA GLY A 122 -5.67 7.28 -13.88
C GLY A 122 -6.89 6.40 -13.55
N LEU A 123 -6.70 5.14 -13.15
CA LEU A 123 -7.76 4.25 -12.65
C LEU A 123 -8.06 4.58 -11.18
N VAL A 124 -8.44 5.83 -10.93
CA VAL A 124 -8.39 6.45 -9.60
C VAL A 124 -9.27 5.72 -8.58
N SER A 125 -10.53 5.45 -8.92
CA SER A 125 -11.46 4.83 -7.98
C SER A 125 -11.08 3.38 -7.63
N GLU A 126 -10.57 2.61 -8.60
CA GLU A 126 -10.03 1.26 -8.36
C GLU A 126 -8.76 1.31 -7.49
N GLY A 127 -7.86 2.24 -7.81
CA GLY A 127 -6.64 2.44 -7.04
C GLY A 127 -6.92 2.82 -5.58
N LEU A 128 -7.85 3.75 -5.34
CA LEU A 128 -8.26 4.12 -3.99
C LEU A 128 -8.94 2.97 -3.24
N ALA A 129 -9.74 2.14 -3.91
CA ALA A 129 -10.33 0.96 -3.29
C ALA A 129 -9.27 -0.02 -2.79
N ASP A 130 -8.25 -0.29 -3.62
CA ASP A 130 -7.11 -1.12 -3.23
C ASP A 130 -6.29 -0.51 -2.10
N LEU A 131 -6.00 0.78 -2.14
CA LEU A 131 -5.23 1.47 -1.08
C LEU A 131 -5.97 1.48 0.26
N ARG A 132 -7.29 1.64 0.28
CA ARG A 132 -8.09 1.53 1.51
C ARG A 132 -8.06 0.12 2.09
N GLU A 133 -8.11 -0.91 1.24
CA GLU A 133 -7.98 -2.29 1.70
C GLU A 133 -6.58 -2.57 2.24
N ALA A 134 -5.53 -2.08 1.57
CA ALA A 134 -4.17 -2.15 2.08
C ALA A 134 -4.02 -1.47 3.44
N GLU A 135 -4.64 -0.29 3.61
CA GLU A 135 -4.63 0.45 4.88
C GLU A 135 -5.31 -0.34 6.00
N ARG A 136 -6.45 -0.99 5.74
CA ARG A 136 -7.11 -1.87 6.72
C ARG A 136 -6.23 -3.05 7.15
N LEU A 137 -5.29 -3.45 6.29
CA LEU A 137 -4.34 -4.53 6.54
C LEU A 137 -2.95 -4.01 6.96
N SER A 138 -2.77 -2.71 7.15
CA SER A 138 -1.45 -2.08 7.43
C SER A 138 -0.77 -2.64 8.68
N GLU A 139 -1.54 -2.97 9.72
CA GLU A 139 -1.02 -3.58 10.95
C GLU A 139 -0.34 -4.94 10.70
N GLN A 140 -0.69 -5.60 9.60
CA GLN A 140 -0.07 -6.86 9.18
C GLN A 140 1.28 -6.62 8.50
N LEU A 141 1.54 -5.43 7.95
CA LEU A 141 2.78 -5.15 7.24
C LEU A 141 4.00 -5.43 8.13
N PRO A 142 5.04 -6.11 7.59
CA PRO A 142 6.27 -6.37 8.33
C PRO A 142 6.88 -5.06 8.80
N GLN A 143 7.32 -5.01 10.06
CA GLN A 143 7.85 -3.79 10.68
C GLN A 143 9.01 -3.18 9.88
N THR A 144 9.85 -4.02 9.29
CA THR A 144 11.03 -3.62 8.50
C THR A 144 10.71 -2.83 7.24
N VAL A 145 9.48 -2.92 6.72
CA VAL A 145 9.03 -2.23 5.50
C VAL A 145 7.79 -1.38 5.72
N ARG A 146 7.29 -1.28 6.96
CA ARG A 146 6.03 -0.63 7.26
C ARG A 146 6.04 0.84 6.86
N THR A 147 6.98 1.62 7.41
CA THR A 147 7.13 3.05 7.12
C THR A 147 7.22 3.36 5.63
N PRO A 148 8.16 2.78 4.83
CA PRO A 148 8.25 3.12 3.42
C PRO A 148 7.02 2.69 2.60
N LEU A 149 6.31 1.62 3.02
CA LEU A 149 5.04 1.23 2.41
C LEU A 149 3.90 2.17 2.78
N GLU A 150 3.78 2.57 4.04
CA GLU A 150 2.78 3.55 4.50
C GLU A 150 2.97 4.90 3.81
N THR A 151 4.22 5.38 3.69
CA THR A 151 4.56 6.58 2.91
C THR A 151 4.06 6.46 1.48
N LEU A 152 4.34 5.34 0.81
CA LEU A 152 3.92 5.09 -0.57
C LEU A 152 2.39 5.01 -0.70
N MET A 153 1.72 4.35 0.24
CA MET A 153 0.27 4.20 0.30
C MET A 153 -0.44 5.53 0.47
N PHE A 154 -0.06 6.31 1.48
CA PHE A 154 -0.67 7.61 1.77
C PHE A 154 -0.37 8.63 0.66
N SER A 155 0.82 8.59 0.07
CA SER A 155 1.14 9.35 -1.14
C SER A 155 0.16 9.05 -2.29
N GLY A 156 -0.14 7.77 -2.53
CA GLY A 156 -1.13 7.35 -3.53
C GLY A 156 -2.55 7.82 -3.19
N GLN A 157 -2.93 7.78 -1.92
CA GLN A 157 -4.23 8.29 -1.47
C GLN A 157 -4.36 9.80 -1.70
N VAL A 158 -3.32 10.60 -1.39
CA VAL A 158 -3.33 12.06 -1.65
C VAL A 158 -3.59 12.35 -3.12
N VAL A 159 -2.85 11.71 -4.02
CA VAL A 159 -3.02 11.90 -5.48
C VAL A 159 -4.40 11.44 -5.94
N GLY A 160 -4.85 10.28 -5.48
CA GLY A 160 -6.15 9.72 -5.85
C GLY A 160 -7.32 10.58 -5.39
N TYR A 161 -7.37 10.96 -4.12
CA TYR A 161 -8.42 11.83 -3.60
C TYR A 161 -8.39 13.21 -4.26
N ALA A 162 -7.20 13.75 -4.55
CA ALA A 162 -7.07 15.01 -5.26
C ALA A 162 -7.64 14.93 -6.67
N ALA A 163 -7.41 13.83 -7.39
CA ALA A 163 -7.97 13.61 -8.72
C ALA A 163 -9.50 13.43 -8.71
N GLU A 164 -10.08 12.85 -7.65
CA GLU A 164 -11.54 12.78 -7.46
C GLU A 164 -12.16 14.11 -6.99
N GLY A 165 -11.33 15.07 -6.55
CA GLY A 165 -11.81 16.30 -5.92
C GLY A 165 -12.33 16.10 -4.48
N ASP A 166 -11.94 15.01 -3.82
CA ASP A 166 -12.34 14.69 -2.44
C ASP A 166 -11.44 15.42 -1.42
N ALA A 167 -11.90 16.60 -0.98
CA ALA A 167 -11.18 17.45 -0.06
C ALA A 167 -10.92 16.80 1.31
N ASP A 168 -11.87 16.03 1.84
CA ASP A 168 -11.74 15.39 3.15
C ASP A 168 -10.81 14.18 3.06
N GLY A 169 -10.88 13.42 1.97
CA GLY A 169 -9.93 12.35 1.66
C GLY A 169 -8.49 12.87 1.52
N VAL A 170 -8.29 13.99 0.81
CA VAL A 170 -6.96 14.63 0.69
C VAL A 170 -6.41 15.03 2.06
N ARG A 171 -7.21 15.72 2.89
CA ARG A 171 -6.77 16.15 4.22
C ARG A 171 -6.36 14.96 5.08
N ALA A 172 -7.23 13.95 5.17
CA ALA A 172 -6.95 12.76 5.98
C ALA A 172 -5.71 11.99 5.49
N ALA A 173 -5.47 11.94 4.17
CA ALA A 173 -4.28 11.30 3.62
C ALA A 173 -3.00 12.12 3.88
N LEU A 174 -3.06 13.45 3.78
CA LEU A 174 -1.93 14.34 4.11
C LEU A 174 -1.58 14.30 5.60
N ASP A 175 -2.58 14.25 6.49
CA ASP A 175 -2.35 14.13 7.93
C ASP A 175 -1.60 12.83 8.27
N LYS A 176 -2.02 11.70 7.69
CA LYS A 176 -1.35 10.41 7.87
C LYS A 176 0.03 10.40 7.23
N LEU A 177 0.18 10.97 6.04
CA LEU A 177 1.48 11.06 5.39
C LEU A 177 2.44 11.92 6.22
N SER A 178 1.99 13.04 6.78
CA SER A 178 2.80 13.90 7.64
C SER A 178 3.24 13.19 8.92
N ALA A 179 2.38 12.37 9.51
CA ALA A 179 2.74 11.58 10.69
C ALA A 179 3.85 10.53 10.42
N VAL A 180 3.95 10.02 9.19
CA VAL A 180 4.93 8.97 8.82
C VAL A 180 6.19 9.57 8.17
N ASP A 181 6.01 10.55 7.28
CA ASP A 181 7.06 11.21 6.52
C ASP A 181 6.63 12.67 6.18
N PRO A 182 6.99 13.64 7.05
CA PRO A 182 6.66 15.06 6.83
C PRO A 182 7.18 15.62 5.50
N GLN A 183 8.36 15.17 5.04
CA GLN A 183 8.96 15.66 3.80
C GLN A 183 8.19 15.12 2.57
N ALA A 184 7.71 13.89 2.64
CA ALA A 184 6.81 13.37 1.63
C ALA A 184 5.47 14.13 1.64
N ALA A 185 4.93 14.49 2.80
CA ALA A 185 3.69 15.27 2.89
C ALA A 185 3.79 16.62 2.17
N GLU A 186 4.87 17.37 2.39
CA GLU A 186 5.14 18.62 1.67
C GLU A 186 5.18 18.41 0.15
N ARG A 187 5.94 17.40 -0.31
CA ARG A 187 6.05 17.08 -1.74
C ARG A 187 4.70 16.71 -2.36
N TYR A 188 3.89 15.91 -1.65
CA TYR A 188 2.61 15.45 -2.18
C TYR A 188 1.49 16.49 -2.03
N ALA A 189 1.61 17.46 -1.12
CA ALA A 189 0.78 18.66 -1.11
C ALA A 189 0.98 19.48 -2.41
N GLU A 190 2.22 19.66 -2.87
CA GLU A 190 2.49 20.30 -4.17
C GLU A 190 1.91 19.50 -5.35
N LYS A 191 2.06 18.17 -5.33
CA LYS A 191 1.50 17.29 -6.36
C LYS A 191 -0.04 17.32 -6.37
N CYS A 192 -0.69 17.37 -5.21
CA CYS A 192 -2.14 17.50 -5.07
C CYS A 192 -2.69 18.69 -5.86
N ALA A 193 -2.03 19.86 -5.77
CA ALA A 193 -2.44 21.05 -6.50
C ALA A 193 -2.40 20.87 -8.03
N ALA A 194 -1.54 19.96 -8.52
CA ALA A 194 -1.35 19.69 -9.93
C ALA A 194 -2.37 18.71 -10.54
N VAL A 195 -3.05 17.89 -9.74
CA VAL A 195 -4.08 16.91 -10.18
C VAL A 195 -5.51 17.34 -9.91
N ARG A 196 -5.70 18.41 -9.13
CA ARG A 196 -7.01 18.92 -8.76
C ARG A 196 -7.88 19.25 -9.99
N PRO A 197 -9.15 18.79 -10.04
CA PRO A 197 -10.11 19.20 -11.05
C PRO A 197 -10.30 20.73 -11.12
N GLU A 198 -10.58 21.26 -12.31
CA GLU A 198 -10.88 22.69 -12.46
C GLU A 198 -12.07 23.09 -11.58
N GLY A 199 -11.91 24.15 -10.79
CA GLY A 199 -12.94 24.66 -9.89
C GLY A 199 -13.08 23.92 -8.55
N ALA A 200 -12.37 22.82 -8.33
CA ALA A 200 -12.33 22.19 -7.01
C ALA A 200 -11.47 23.02 -6.04
N THR A 201 -11.90 23.09 -4.78
CA THR A 201 -11.13 23.68 -3.68
C THR A 201 -10.65 22.55 -2.81
N LEU A 202 -9.35 22.24 -2.90
CA LEU A 202 -8.73 21.16 -2.13
C LEU A 202 -7.72 21.72 -1.12
N PRO A 203 -7.62 21.13 0.08
CA PRO A 203 -6.61 21.47 1.08
C PRO A 203 -5.28 20.81 0.70
N CYS A 204 -4.67 21.23 -0.41
CA CYS A 204 -3.36 20.76 -0.88
C CYS A 204 -2.21 21.45 -0.14
N GLU A 205 -2.31 21.53 1.18
CA GLU A 205 -1.32 22.14 2.07
C GLU A 205 -0.93 21.07 3.09
N ALA A 206 0.37 20.86 3.28
CA ALA A 206 0.83 19.95 4.33
C ALA A 206 0.45 20.56 5.69
N PRO A 207 -0.04 19.75 6.66
CA PRO A 207 -0.32 20.24 7.99
C PRO A 207 0.96 20.81 8.61
N GLU A 208 0.88 22.02 9.16
CA GLU A 208 2.02 22.60 9.88
C GLU A 208 2.39 21.65 11.03
N PRO A 209 3.70 21.33 11.22
CA PRO A 209 4.11 20.56 12.37
C PRO A 209 3.66 21.32 13.62
N GLU A 210 2.98 20.63 14.53
CA GLU A 210 2.54 21.22 15.80
C GLU A 210 3.77 21.84 16.48
N ARG A 211 3.86 23.18 16.46
CA ARG A 211 4.82 23.88 17.30
C ARG A 211 4.43 23.54 18.73
N GLU A 212 5.31 22.82 19.44
CA GLU A 212 5.19 22.68 20.88
C GLU A 212 4.94 24.09 21.44
N PRO A 213 3.92 24.27 22.31
CA PRO A 213 3.64 25.57 22.89
C PRO A 213 4.92 26.05 23.55
N ASP A 214 5.42 27.18 23.05
CA ASP A 214 6.59 27.88 23.54
C ASP A 214 6.43 28.04 25.05
N SER A 215 7.08 27.13 25.80
CA SER A 215 7.08 27.13 27.25
C SER A 215 8.07 28.21 27.68
N SER A 216 7.74 29.45 27.31
CA SER A 216 8.28 30.63 27.94
C SER A 216 7.81 30.59 29.39
N PRO A 217 8.73 30.47 30.38
CA PRO A 217 8.32 30.47 31.77
C PRO A 217 7.73 31.84 32.08
N GLU A 218 6.43 31.88 32.38
CA GLU A 218 5.87 33.01 33.10
C GLU A 218 6.53 33.04 34.48
N ASP A 219 7.44 34.00 34.63
CA ASP A 219 8.00 34.48 35.88
C ASP A 219 6.84 35.07 36.71
N THR A 220 6.17 34.21 37.46
CA THR A 220 5.25 34.62 38.52
C THR A 220 5.71 34.02 39.84
N GLY A 221 6.41 34.85 40.62
CA GLY A 221 6.07 35.06 42.02
C GLY A 221 6.37 33.91 42.99
N GLU A 222 7.45 34.10 43.73
CA GLU A 222 7.55 33.94 45.19
C GLU A 222 6.90 32.67 45.82
N PRO A 223 7.71 31.69 46.26
CA PRO A 223 7.19 30.57 47.04
C PRO A 223 6.93 30.99 48.50
N PRO A 224 5.80 30.63 49.12
CA PRO A 224 5.68 30.69 50.57
C PRO A 224 6.46 29.55 51.22
N SER A 225 7.28 29.90 52.21
CA SER A 225 7.93 28.98 53.14
C SER A 225 6.91 28.13 53.90
N PRO A 226 7.25 26.85 54.15
CA PRO A 226 6.86 26.21 55.39
C PRO A 226 8.09 25.77 56.19
N ASP A 227 8.25 26.38 57.36
CA ASP A 227 9.08 25.84 58.45
C ASP A 227 8.51 24.51 58.96
N ASP A 228 9.33 23.47 58.80
CA ASP A 228 9.91 22.65 59.87
C ASP A 228 8.98 21.98 60.91
N THR A 229 8.81 20.65 60.81
CA THR A 229 8.94 19.73 61.96
C THR A 229 9.26 18.30 61.47
N GLY A 230 10.45 17.78 61.80
CA GLY A 230 10.95 16.42 61.46
C GLY A 230 10.28 15.24 62.22
N PRO A 231 10.94 14.09 62.48
CA PRO A 231 12.27 13.60 62.05
C PRO A 231 12.25 12.20 61.39
N ASP A 232 13.44 11.78 60.94
CA ASP A 232 13.96 10.46 60.54
C ASP A 232 13.06 9.22 60.64
N VAL A 233 12.89 8.49 59.52
CA VAL A 233 13.14 7.02 59.47
C VAL A 233 13.65 6.62 58.08
N VAL A 234 14.90 6.16 58.07
CA VAL A 234 15.53 5.36 57.02
C VAL A 234 14.83 4.00 56.91
N THR A 235 14.29 3.67 55.74
CA THR A 235 14.17 2.25 55.35
C THR A 235 14.15 2.10 53.83
N SER A 236 15.28 1.68 53.28
CA SER A 236 15.38 1.13 51.93
C SER A 236 14.60 -0.19 51.84
N PRO A 237 13.79 -0.42 50.80
CA PRO A 237 13.39 -1.78 50.43
C PRO A 237 14.45 -2.43 49.51
N PRO A 238 14.66 -3.75 49.64
CA PRO A 238 15.84 -4.46 49.12
C PRO A 238 15.81 -4.74 47.61
N SER A 239 17.01 -4.86 47.05
CA SER A 239 17.30 -5.42 45.73
C SER A 239 16.72 -6.84 45.59
N PRO A 240 16.07 -7.18 44.46
CA PRO A 240 15.86 -8.56 44.09
C PRO A 240 17.12 -9.13 43.43
N GLU A 241 17.77 -10.08 44.09
CA GLU A 241 18.76 -10.98 43.49
C GLU A 241 18.05 -11.92 42.49
N PRO A 242 18.57 -12.11 41.27
CA PRO A 242 18.20 -13.26 40.46
C PRO A 242 18.98 -14.51 40.92
N PRO A 243 18.35 -15.70 40.94
CA PRO A 243 18.97 -16.93 41.43
C PRO A 243 20.09 -17.43 40.53
N THR A 244 21.19 -17.79 41.20
CA THR A 244 22.25 -18.68 40.71
C THR A 244 21.71 -20.11 40.66
N ASP A 245 21.66 -20.72 39.48
CA ASP A 245 22.15 -22.10 39.34
C ASP A 245 22.47 -22.41 37.87
N ALA A 246 23.67 -22.96 37.68
CA ALA A 246 24.19 -23.44 36.41
C ALA A 246 23.54 -24.80 36.05
N PRO A 247 23.78 -25.28 34.84
CA PRO A 247 24.76 -26.36 34.79
C PRO A 247 25.81 -26.17 33.70
N GLN A 248 27.06 -26.36 34.10
CA GLN A 248 28.13 -26.81 33.22
C GLN A 248 27.79 -28.20 32.69
N SER A 249 28.04 -28.45 31.41
CA SER A 249 28.85 -29.60 30.99
C SER A 249 29.23 -29.48 29.53
N GLU A 250 30.54 -29.41 29.36
CA GLU A 250 31.27 -29.56 28.11
C GLU A 250 31.08 -30.98 27.55
N GLY A 251 31.07 -31.07 26.23
CA GLY A 251 31.18 -32.32 25.50
C GLY A 251 31.50 -32.04 24.04
N PRO A 252 32.73 -32.29 23.56
CA PRO A 252 33.10 -32.21 22.15
C PRO A 252 32.80 -33.54 21.42
N VAL A 253 33.10 -33.55 20.11
CA VAL A 253 33.10 -34.68 19.16
C VAL A 253 31.71 -34.96 18.56
N THR A 254 31.46 -34.80 17.25
CA THR A 254 32.10 -35.54 16.15
C THR A 254 31.82 -34.84 14.81
N GLU A 255 32.87 -34.52 14.05
CA GLU A 255 32.78 -34.37 12.59
C GLU A 255 32.48 -35.74 11.98
N GLU A 256 31.40 -35.86 11.21
CA GLU A 256 31.24 -36.94 10.25
C GLU A 256 31.15 -36.36 8.82
N PRO A 257 32.12 -36.64 7.93
CA PRO A 257 32.07 -36.28 6.53
C PRO A 257 31.56 -37.46 5.69
N GLY A 258 30.36 -37.31 5.12
CA GLY A 258 29.77 -38.20 4.11
C GLY A 258 28.34 -37.73 3.82
N GLU A 259 27.86 -37.57 2.59
CA GLU A 259 28.20 -38.22 1.33
C GLU A 259 28.08 -37.22 0.16
N ARG A 260 28.97 -37.38 -0.83
CA ARG A 260 28.84 -36.77 -2.15
C ARG A 260 27.54 -37.23 -2.82
N PRO A 261 26.76 -36.36 -3.45
CA PRO A 261 25.82 -36.81 -4.48
C PRO A 261 26.61 -37.42 -5.67
N PRO A 262 26.14 -38.52 -6.27
CA PRO A 262 26.80 -39.13 -7.41
C PRO A 262 26.83 -38.19 -8.62
N PRO A 263 27.87 -38.23 -9.48
CA PRO A 263 27.89 -37.52 -10.74
C PRO A 263 27.18 -38.34 -11.82
N GLY A 264 26.38 -37.67 -12.67
CA GLY A 264 25.74 -38.22 -13.86
C GLY A 264 24.21 -38.22 -13.72
N GLU A 265 23.40 -37.72 -14.66
CA GLU A 265 23.59 -37.60 -16.10
C GLU A 265 22.93 -36.31 -16.62
N ALA A 266 23.58 -35.63 -17.55
CA ALA A 266 22.93 -34.80 -18.56
C ALA A 266 23.32 -35.37 -19.94
N PRO A 267 22.63 -35.00 -21.02
CA PRO A 267 21.29 -35.39 -21.43
C PRO A 267 21.32 -36.20 -22.76
N PRO A 268 20.18 -36.74 -23.24
CA PRO A 268 19.96 -36.80 -24.68
C PRO A 268 18.59 -36.17 -25.01
N GLY A 269 18.42 -35.33 -26.03
CA GLY A 269 19.35 -34.96 -27.08
C GLY A 269 18.78 -33.79 -27.88
N GLU A 270 19.65 -33.27 -28.72
CA GLU A 270 19.33 -32.40 -29.83
C GLU A 270 18.30 -33.07 -30.75
N GLY A 271 17.23 -32.34 -31.03
CA GLY A 271 16.38 -32.59 -32.19
C GLY A 271 16.25 -31.28 -32.97
N PRO A 272 16.99 -31.09 -34.08
CA PRO A 272 16.74 -29.99 -34.98
C PRO A 272 15.53 -30.37 -35.86
N ALA A 273 14.39 -29.73 -35.62
CA ALA A 273 13.34 -29.65 -36.64
C ALA A 273 13.71 -28.52 -37.60
N ASP A 274 14.54 -28.91 -38.56
CA ASP A 274 14.66 -28.33 -39.88
C ASP A 274 13.29 -28.39 -40.61
N GLY A 275 13.07 -27.46 -41.54
CA GLY A 275 12.17 -27.73 -42.67
C GLY A 275 10.94 -26.83 -42.86
N GLY A 276 11.17 -25.64 -43.41
CA GLY A 276 10.34 -25.05 -44.48
C GLY A 276 8.99 -24.41 -44.08
N ARG A 277 8.49 -23.37 -44.74
CA ARG A 277 8.82 -22.77 -46.03
C ARG A 277 8.05 -21.43 -46.13
N PRO A 278 8.64 -20.35 -46.67
CA PRO A 278 7.90 -19.14 -47.03
C PRO A 278 7.34 -19.26 -48.45
N GLY A 279 6.17 -18.69 -48.67
CA GLY A 279 5.48 -18.57 -49.95
C GLY A 279 4.00 -18.38 -49.67
N GLN A 280 3.24 -17.50 -50.30
CA GLN A 280 3.40 -16.70 -51.52
C GLN A 280 2.28 -15.65 -51.39
N GLU A 281 2.56 -14.35 -51.52
CA GLU A 281 2.13 -13.54 -52.68
C GLU A 281 1.00 -14.12 -53.52
N GLY A 282 -0.11 -13.36 -53.63
CA GLY A 282 -1.17 -13.60 -54.60
C GLY A 282 -2.36 -12.68 -54.36
N ASP A 283 -2.39 -11.59 -55.15
CA ASP A 283 -3.51 -10.71 -55.57
C ASP A 283 -4.76 -10.52 -54.69
#